data_AF-A0A1G1H0I4-F1
#
_entry.id   AF-A0A1G1H0I4-F1
#
_cell.length_a   1.000
_cell.length_b   1.000
_cell.length_c   1.000
_cell.angle_alpha   90.00
_cell.angle_beta   90.00
_cell.angle_gamma   90.00
#
_symmetry.space_group_name_H-M   'P 1'
#
loop_
_entity.id
_entity.type
_entity.pdbx_description
1 polymer ?
#
loop_
_entity_poly.entity_id
_entity_poly.type
_entity_poly.pdbx_seq_one_letter_code
_entity_poly.pdbx_strand_id
1 'polypeptide(L)'
;MLDVIKKAMMIGLGAQEKAKELVDELVKKGELSKSEGAKLFKEFVTKTEENTKTMEKNVKEFVQKAFEKMNIPSKDDFERLEKKVQALSSRVKKMEGIKEEETD
;
A
#
# COMPACT_ATOMS: atom_id res chain seq x y z
N MET A 1 1.99 11.80 7.85
CA MET A 1 2.38 10.46 7.34
C MET A 1 2.69 10.47 5.85
N LEU A 2 1.82 11.00 4.99
CA LEU A 2 2.06 11.08 3.54
C LEU A 2 3.38 11.78 3.16
N ASP A 3 3.75 12.86 3.87
CA ASP A 3 5.03 13.55 3.63
C ASP A 3 6.27 12.73 3.95
N VAL A 4 6.20 11.85 4.95
CA VAL A 4 7.32 10.96 5.30
C VAL A 4 7.53 9.92 4.20
N ILE A 5 6.43 9.38 3.67
CA ILE A 5 6.44 8.45 2.54
C ILE A 5 7.00 9.13 1.29
N LYS A 6 6.54 10.34 0.97
CA LYS A 6 7.07 11.13 -0.16
C LYS A 6 8.57 11.40 -0.02
N LYS A 7 9.02 11.80 1.17
CA LYS A 7 10.45 12.03 1.44
C LYS A 7 11.26 10.74 1.29
N ALA A 8 10.77 9.62 1.81
CA ALA A 8 11.42 8.32 1.64
C ALA A 8 11.52 7.89 0.17
N MET A 9 10.47 8.11 -0.63
CA MET A 9 10.50 7.86 -2.07
C MET A 9 11.52 8.74 -2.80
N MET A 10 11.57 10.04 -2.49
CA MET A 10 12.57 10.94 -3.10
C MET A 10 14.00 10.54 -2.74
N ILE A 11 14.25 10.11 -1.51
CA ILE A 11 15.55 9.58 -1.08
C ILE A 11 15.87 8.28 -1.84
N GLY A 12 14.88 7.40 -2.03
CA GLY A 12 15.04 6.16 -2.80
C GLY A 12 15.42 6.42 -4.26
N LEU A 13 14.75 7.38 -4.92
CA LEU A 13 15.07 7.79 -6.28
C LEU A 13 16.49 8.38 -6.39
N GLY A 14 16.88 9.26 -5.47
CA GLY A 14 18.23 9.82 -5.43
C GLY A 14 19.32 8.78 -5.14
N ALA A 15 19.01 7.76 -4.33
CA ALA A 15 19.92 6.64 -4.07
C ALA A 15 20.15 5.78 -5.33
N GLN A 16 19.11 5.57 -6.14
CA GLN A 16 19.22 4.86 -7.42
C GLN A 16 20.07 5.65 -8.42
N GLU A 17 19.90 6.97 -8.48
CA GLU A 17 20.68 7.86 -9.35
C GLU A 17 22.17 7.87 -8.95
N LYS A 18 22.46 8.00 -7.65
CA LYS A 18 23.82 7.85 -7.10
C LYS A 18 24.44 6.49 -7.40
N ALA A 19 23.67 5.41 -7.29
CA ALA A 19 24.17 4.07 -7.61
C ALA A 19 24.57 3.95 -9.08
N LYS A 20 23.79 4.55 -9.98
CA LYS A 20 24.12 4.62 -11.42
C LYS A 20 25.39 5.41 -11.67
N GLU A 21 25.54 6.58 -11.05
CA GLU A 21 26.75 7.40 -11.16
C GLU A 21 28.00 6.66 -10.68
N LEU A 22 27.93 5.95 -9.55
CA LEU A 22 29.03 5.14 -9.04
C LEU A 22 29.44 4.04 -10.01
N VAL A 23 28.47 3.32 -10.59
CA VAL A 23 28.74 2.30 -11.60
C VAL A 23 29.40 2.91 -12.83
N ASP A 24 28.91 4.06 -13.31
CA ASP A 24 29.48 4.76 -14.46
C ASP A 24 30.90 5.27 -14.17
N GLU A 25 31.20 5.70 -12.94
CA GLU A 25 32.55 6.09 -12.52
C GLU A 25 33.53 4.92 -12.52
N LEU A 26 33.12 3.76 -11.99
CA LEU A 26 33.94 2.54 -11.99
C LEU A 26 34.24 2.07 -13.42
N VAL A 27 33.28 2.22 -14.33
CA VAL A 27 33.48 1.94 -15.76
C VAL A 27 34.46 2.94 -16.39
N LYS A 28 34.35 4.24 -16.08
CA LYS A 28 35.28 5.26 -16.57
C LYS A 28 36.71 5.07 -16.06
N LYS A 29 36.87 4.61 -14.82
CA LYS A 29 38.18 4.29 -14.21
C LYS A 29 38.79 3.00 -14.78
N GLY A 30 38.04 2.24 -15.59
CA GLY A 30 38.46 0.96 -16.14
C GLY A 30 38.41 -0.19 -15.14
N GLU A 31 37.85 0.03 -13.95
CA GLU A 31 37.68 -0.99 -12.91
C GLU A 31 36.54 -1.97 -13.24
N LEU A 32 35.63 -1.55 -14.13
CA LEU A 32 34.56 -2.38 -14.69
C LEU A 32 34.45 -2.20 -16.20
N SER A 33 34.15 -3.27 -16.92
CA SER A 33 33.68 -3.15 -18.30
C SER A 33 32.24 -2.59 -18.34
N LYS A 34 31.85 -2.01 -19.49
CA LYS A 34 30.46 -1.53 -19.71
C LYS A 34 29.42 -2.64 -19.48
N SER A 35 29.74 -3.88 -19.86
CA SER A 35 28.88 -5.05 -19.64
C SER A 35 28.73 -5.42 -18.18
N GLU A 36 29.81 -5.34 -17.39
CA GLU A 36 29.78 -5.66 -15.97
C GLU A 36 29.04 -4.59 -15.17
N GLY A 37 29.27 -3.31 -15.48
CA GLY A 37 28.53 -2.21 -14.86
C GLY A 37 27.03 -2.30 -15.13
N ALA A 38 26.63 -2.55 -16.39
CA ALA A 38 25.22 -2.72 -16.75
C ALA A 38 24.57 -3.93 -16.04
N LYS A 39 25.31 -5.02 -15.88
CA LYS A 39 24.83 -6.21 -15.16
C LYS A 39 24.65 -5.93 -13.67
N LEU A 40 25.63 -5.30 -13.02
CA LEU A 40 25.57 -4.93 -11.60
C LEU A 40 24.41 -3.98 -11.30
N PHE A 41 24.21 -2.95 -12.12
CA PHE A 41 23.09 -2.03 -11.95
C PHE A 41 21.74 -2.74 -12.12
N LYS A 42 21.63 -3.64 -13.11
CA LYS A 42 20.42 -4.43 -13.35
C LYS A 42 20.11 -5.37 -12.18
N GLU A 43 21.11 -6.05 -11.63
CA GLU A 43 20.95 -6.90 -10.44
C GLU A 43 20.53 -6.08 -9.21
N PHE A 44 21.12 -4.90 -9.01
CA PHE A 44 20.74 -3.98 -7.95
C PHE A 44 19.27 -3.54 -8.05
N VAL A 45 18.82 -3.12 -9.24
CA VAL A 45 17.43 -2.70 -9.47
C VAL A 45 16.47 -3.87 -9.24
N THR A 46 16.75 -5.04 -9.82
CA THR A 46 15.89 -6.23 -9.68
C THR A 46 15.74 -6.65 -8.23
N LYS A 47 16.86 -6.71 -7.48
CA LYS A 47 16.85 -7.08 -6.06
C LYS A 47 16.13 -6.04 -5.20
N THR A 48 16.22 -4.77 -5.56
CA THR A 48 15.52 -3.68 -4.87
C THR A 48 14.01 -3.78 -5.09
N GLU A 49 13.56 -4.06 -6.32
CA GLU A 49 12.14 -4.26 -6.63
C GLU A 49 11.54 -5.45 -5.85
N GLU A 50 12.24 -6.59 -5.80
CA GLU A 50 11.80 -7.77 -5.04
C GLU A 50 11.69 -7.50 -3.54
N ASN A 51 12.70 -6.83 -2.98
CA ASN A 51 12.70 -6.43 -1.57
C ASN A 51 11.59 -5.42 -1.26
N THR A 52 11.29 -4.51 -2.19
CA THR A 52 10.24 -3.49 -2.01
C THR A 52 8.85 -4.13 -1.92
N LYS A 53 8.53 -5.12 -2.77
CA LYS A 53 7.25 -5.85 -2.69
C LYS A 53 7.07 -6.58 -1.36
N THR A 54 8.13 -7.19 -0.85
CA THR A 54 8.11 -7.87 0.44
C THR A 54 7.93 -6.87 1.58
N MET A 55 8.63 -5.73 1.51
CA MET A 55 8.50 -4.63 2.47
C MET A 55 7.08 -4.06 2.50
N GLU A 56 6.47 -3.79 1.34
CA GLU A 56 5.09 -3.31 1.23
C GLU A 56 4.09 -4.25 1.89
N LYS A 57 4.24 -5.56 1.66
CA LYS A 57 3.40 -6.57 2.31
C LYS A 57 3.55 -6.53 3.84
N ASN A 58 4.80 -6.52 4.34
CA ASN A 58 5.06 -6.49 5.77
C ASN A 58 4.53 -5.22 6.44
N VAL A 59 4.68 -4.07 5.80
CA VAL A 59 4.14 -2.79 6.28
C VAL A 59 2.61 -2.83 6.31
N LYS A 60 1.97 -3.34 5.26
CA LYS A 60 0.51 -3.49 5.22
C LYS A 60 0.01 -4.39 6.36
N GLU A 61 0.64 -5.54 6.56
CA GLU A 61 0.30 -6.45 7.67
C GLU A 61 0.51 -5.82 9.04
N PHE A 62 1.61 -5.08 9.22
CA PHE A 62 1.90 -4.39 10.48
C PHE A 62 0.84 -3.34 10.80
N VAL A 63 0.49 -2.51 9.81
CA VAL A 63 -0.54 -1.49 9.93
C VAL A 63 -1.90 -2.12 10.23
N GLN A 64 -2.26 -3.20 9.52
CA GLN A 64 -3.51 -3.93 9.77
C GLN A 64 -3.56 -4.49 11.20
N LYS A 65 -2.49 -5.15 11.66
CA LYS A 65 -2.40 -5.67 13.04
C LYS A 65 -2.45 -4.56 14.09
N ALA A 66 -1.90 -3.38 13.80
CA ALA A 66 -1.99 -2.23 14.70
C ALA A 66 -3.44 -1.73 14.82
N PHE A 67 -4.16 -1.62 13.70
CA PHE A 67 -5.58 -1.24 13.71
C PHE A 67 -6.45 -2.27 14.44
N GLU A 68 -6.21 -3.57 14.22
CA GLU A 68 -6.90 -4.65 14.93
C GLU A 68 -6.66 -4.56 16.45
N LYS A 69 -5.42 -4.32 16.91
CA LYS A 69 -5.11 -4.15 18.33
C LYS A 69 -5.75 -2.93 18.98
N MET A 70 -5.96 -1.86 18.22
CA MET A 70 -6.64 -0.65 18.69
C MET A 70 -8.18 -0.77 18.61
N ASN A 71 -8.70 -1.93 18.22
CA ASN A 71 -10.12 -2.20 18.06
C ASN A 71 -10.81 -1.22 17.08
N ILE A 72 -10.05 -0.72 16.10
CA ILE A 72 -10.54 0.19 15.06
C ILE A 72 -11.10 -0.68 13.92
N PRO A 73 -12.42 -0.65 13.65
CA PRO A 73 -13.00 -1.43 12.58
C PRO A 73 -12.54 -0.95 11.21
N SER A 74 -12.37 -1.88 10.27
CA SER A 74 -12.06 -1.55 8.88
C SER A 74 -13.26 -0.89 8.19
N LYS A 75 -13.02 -0.27 7.03
CA LYS A 75 -14.11 0.25 6.19
C LYS A 75 -15.08 -0.87 5.78
N ASP A 76 -14.56 -2.05 5.46
CA ASP A 76 -15.36 -3.20 5.08
C ASP A 76 -16.23 -3.71 6.25
N ASP A 77 -15.73 -3.64 7.48
CA ASP A 77 -16.50 -3.95 8.68
C ASP A 77 -17.67 -2.98 8.86
N PHE A 78 -17.41 -1.69 8.62
CA PHE A 78 -18.43 -0.64 8.67
C PHE A 78 -19.51 -0.84 7.59
N GLU A 79 -19.11 -1.10 6.34
CA GLU A 79 -20.06 -1.37 5.24
C GLU A 79 -20.89 -2.64 5.51
N ARG A 80 -20.28 -3.68 6.11
CA ARG A 80 -21.01 -4.89 6.53
C ARG A 80 -22.02 -4.59 7.63
N LEU A 81 -21.67 -3.72 8.57
CA LEU A 81 -22.58 -3.29 9.63
C LEU A 81 -23.74 -2.46 9.05
N GLU A 82 -23.45 -1.54 8.14
CA GLU A 82 -24.45 -0.70 7.45
C GLU A 82 -25.48 -1.56 6.72
N LYS A 83 -25.03 -2.56 5.94
CA LYS A 83 -25.94 -3.50 5.25
C LYS A 83 -26.80 -4.29 6.22
N LYS A 84 -26.24 -4.74 7.34
CA LYS A 84 -27.01 -5.44 8.39
C LYS A 84 -28.04 -4.52 9.03
N VAL A 85 -27.67 -3.27 9.32
CA VAL A 85 -28.58 -2.25 9.87
C VAL A 85 -29.71 -1.99 8.88
N GLN A 86 -29.43 -1.76 7.60
CA GLN A 86 -30.47 -1.56 6.57
C GLN A 86 -31.41 -2.76 6.44
N ALA A 87 -30.88 -3.99 6.45
CA ALA A 87 -31.69 -5.21 6.40
C ALA A 87 -32.59 -5.34 7.63
N LEU A 88 -32.07 -5.05 8.82
CA LEU A 88 -32.84 -5.03 10.07
C LEU A 88 -33.89 -3.93 10.05
N SER A 89 -33.54 -2.70 9.70
CA SER A 89 -34.48 -1.57 9.57
C SER A 89 -35.61 -1.88 8.58
N SER A 90 -35.32 -2.54 7.47
CA SER A 90 -36.33 -2.95 6.48
C SER A 90 -37.27 -4.02 7.05
N ARG A 91 -36.75 -4.98 7.81
CA ARG A 91 -37.55 -6.01 8.48
C ARG A 91 -38.40 -5.42 9.60
N VAL A 92 -37.83 -4.50 10.40
CA VAL A 92 -38.55 -3.78 11.44
C VAL A 92 -39.68 -2.96 10.83
N LYS A 93 -39.43 -2.18 9.77
CA LYS A 93 -40.51 -1.46 9.04
C LYS A 93 -41.65 -2.37 8.58
N LYS A 94 -41.34 -3.57 8.07
CA LYS A 94 -42.34 -4.56 7.65
C LYS A 94 -43.12 -5.16 8.84
N MET A 95 -42.48 -5.33 9.99
CA MET A 95 -43.10 -5.89 11.20
C MET A 95 -43.88 -4.85 12.01
N GLU A 96 -43.41 -3.61 12.05
CA GLU A 96 -44.05 -2.49 12.75
C GLU A 96 -45.30 -1.99 12.01
N GLY A 97 -45.60 -2.52 10.82
CA GLY A 97 -46.86 -2.29 10.15
C GLY A 97 -47.17 -0.81 10.06
N ILE A 98 -46.29 -0.03 9.43
CA ILE A 98 -46.73 1.24 8.86
C ILE A 98 -47.75 0.85 7.81
N LYS A 99 -49.01 0.81 8.26
CA LYS A 99 -50.19 0.94 7.43
C LYS A 99 -49.88 2.13 6.55
N GLU A 100 -49.60 1.86 5.28
CA GLU A 100 -49.87 2.83 4.24
C GLU A 100 -51.37 3.13 4.43
N GLU A 101 -51.67 4.22 5.13
CA GLU A 101 -52.96 4.87 5.00
C GLU A 101 -53.04 5.24 3.52
N GLU A 102 -53.73 4.38 2.76
CA GLU A 102 -54.40 4.76 1.53
C GLU A 102 -55.11 6.08 1.81
N THR A 103 -54.51 7.19 1.42
CA THR A 103 -55.17 8.48 1.34
C THR A 103 -55.55 8.65 -0.12
N ASP A 104 -56.83 8.38 -0.34
CA ASP A 104 -57.65 8.70 -1.51
C ASP A 104 -57.47 10.15 -1.98
#